data_AF-A0A7V0X1U2-F1
#
_entry.id   AF-A0A7V0X1U2-F1
#
_cell.length_a   1.000
_cell.length_b   1.000
_cell.length_c   1.000
_cell.angle_alpha   90.00
_cell.angle_beta   90.00
_cell.angle_gamma   90.00
#
_symmetry.space_group_name_H-M   'P 1'
#
loop_
_entity.id
_entity.type
_entity.pdbx_description
1 polymer ?
#
loop_
_entity_poly.entity_id
_entity_poly.type
_entity_poly.pdbx_seq_one_letter_code
_entity_poly.pdbx_strand_id
1 'polypeptide(L)'
;MKSVFSKSNYLLFVTVIVLLLSIVNAGVVYYLSDRMRQDARVINYAGILRGSIQRAVKLETAGVKSDQLIQRIDSLINRFEDREKVLKLREFEGRFIEELELLKGQWGDTVRRIGLYRQQPSRERLRGLLESSEKCWDYSN
;
A
#
# COMPACT_ATOMS: atom_id res chain seq x y z
N MET A 1 -25.42 -35.42 -51.80
CA MET A 1 -24.21 -34.95 -51.08
C MET A 1 -24.59 -33.74 -50.22
N LYS A 2 -24.74 -33.90 -48.90
CA LYS A 2 -24.89 -32.74 -48.00
C LYS A 2 -23.51 -32.10 -47.84
N SER A 3 -23.41 -30.87 -48.33
CA SER A 3 -22.23 -30.02 -48.46
C SER A 3 -21.26 -30.10 -47.26
N VAL A 4 -20.06 -30.66 -47.48
CA VAL A 4 -18.93 -30.57 -46.54
C VAL A 4 -18.54 -29.10 -46.30
N PHE A 5 -18.81 -28.22 -47.28
CA PHE A 5 -18.58 -26.78 -47.19
C PHE A 5 -19.43 -26.08 -46.11
N SER A 6 -20.65 -26.52 -45.81
CA SER A 6 -21.46 -25.87 -44.75
C SER A 6 -20.97 -26.17 -43.34
N LYS A 7 -20.48 -27.40 -43.11
CA LYS A 7 -19.85 -27.80 -41.84
C LYS A 7 -18.51 -27.09 -41.64
N SER A 8 -17.73 -26.92 -42.71
CA SER A 8 -16.47 -26.14 -42.69
C SER A 8 -16.71 -24.68 -42.32
N ASN A 9 -17.74 -24.04 -42.88
CA ASN A 9 -18.09 -22.66 -42.55
C ASN A 9 -18.61 -22.52 -41.11
N TYR A 10 -19.35 -23.52 -40.60
CA TYR A 10 -19.78 -23.55 -39.21
C TYR A 10 -18.59 -23.70 -38.25
N LEU A 11 -17.66 -24.61 -38.56
CA LEU A 11 -16.42 -24.77 -37.78
C LEU A 11 -15.58 -23.49 -37.81
N LEU A 12 -15.41 -22.86 -38.98
CA LEU A 12 -14.71 -21.58 -39.10
C LEU A 12 -15.38 -20.49 -38.25
N PHE A 13 -16.71 -20.39 -38.29
CA PHE A 13 -17.46 -19.43 -37.48
C PHE A 13 -17.26 -19.66 -35.97
N VAL A 14 -17.36 -20.92 -35.52
CA VAL A 14 -17.09 -21.29 -34.13
C VAL A 14 -15.65 -20.96 -33.74
N THR A 15 -14.67 -21.26 -34.60
CA THR A 15 -13.26 -20.93 -34.37
C THR A 15 -13.04 -19.42 -34.24
N VAL A 16 -13.66 -18.61 -35.08
CA VAL A 16 -13.58 -17.14 -35.00
C VAL A 16 -14.19 -16.63 -33.69
N ILE A 17 -15.34 -17.15 -33.27
CA ILE A 17 -15.94 -16.80 -31.98
C ILE A 17 -15.01 -17.17 -30.82
N VAL A 18 -14.46 -18.38 -30.80
CA VAL A 18 -13.54 -18.82 -29.75
C VAL A 18 -12.28 -17.95 -29.70
N LEU A 19 -11.75 -17.55 -30.87
CA LEU A 19 -10.62 -16.65 -30.96
C LEU A 19 -10.95 -15.27 -30.38
N LEU A 20 -12.10 -14.69 -30.75
CA LEU A 20 -12.56 -13.41 -30.21
C LEU A 20 -12.72 -13.48 -28.69
N LEU A 21 -13.35 -14.54 -28.17
CA LEU A 21 -13.50 -14.76 -26.72
C LEU A 21 -12.14 -14.87 -26.03
N SER A 22 -11.18 -15.54 -26.65
CA SER A 22 -9.83 -15.69 -26.11
C SER A 22 -9.08 -14.36 -26.04
N ILE A 23 -9.23 -13.50 -27.06
CA ILE A 23 -8.65 -12.15 -27.07
C ILE A 23 -9.27 -11.28 -25.96
N VAL A 24 -10.60 -11.29 -25.83
CA VAL A 24 -11.30 -10.55 -24.77
C VAL A 24 -10.85 -11.03 -23.39
N ASN A 25 -10.79 -12.34 -23.19
CA ASN A 25 -10.35 -12.92 -21.92
C ASN A 25 -8.90 -12.52 -21.59
N ALA A 26 -7.98 -12.59 -22.55
CA ALA A 26 -6.61 -12.13 -22.37
C ALA A 26 -6.55 -10.64 -21.96
N GLY A 27 -7.39 -9.79 -22.55
CA GLY A 27 -7.51 -8.39 -22.16
C GLY A 27 -7.98 -8.19 -20.72
N VAL A 28 -9.01 -8.95 -20.29
CA VAL A 28 -9.52 -8.91 -18.91
C VAL A 28 -8.46 -9.39 -17.91
N VAL A 29 -7.80 -10.51 -18.20
CA VAL A 29 -6.73 -11.06 -17.35
C VAL A 29 -5.57 -10.07 -17.24
N TYR A 30 -5.18 -9.42 -18.33
CA TYR A 30 -4.15 -8.39 -18.33
C TYR A 30 -4.55 -7.20 -17.44
N TYR A 31 -5.77 -6.70 -17.58
CA TYR A 31 -6.29 -5.59 -16.77
C TYR A 31 -6.30 -5.92 -15.28
N LEU A 32 -6.84 -7.09 -14.90
CA LEU A 32 -6.87 -7.54 -13.50
C LEU A 32 -5.46 -7.75 -12.95
N SER A 33 -4.54 -8.30 -13.75
CA SER A 33 -3.15 -8.49 -13.34
C SER A 33 -2.42 -7.17 -13.10
N ASP A 34 -2.67 -6.13 -13.91
CA ASP A 34 -2.09 -4.80 -13.68
C ASP A 34 -2.61 -4.17 -12.38
N ARG A 35 -3.91 -4.32 -12.10
CA ARG A 35 -4.53 -3.88 -10.83
C ARG A 35 -3.92 -4.59 -9.62
N MET A 36 -3.86 -5.92 -9.63
CA MET A 36 -3.25 -6.70 -8.55
C MET A 36 -1.80 -6.30 -8.28
N ARG A 37 -1.03 -5.97 -9.32
CA ARG A 37 0.35 -5.48 -9.17
C ARG A 37 0.41 -4.10 -8.52
N GLN A 38 -0.58 -3.24 -8.72
CA GLN A 38 -0.67 -1.93 -8.07
C GLN A 38 -1.00 -2.10 -6.58
N ASP A 39 -1.99 -2.93 -6.26
CA ASP A 39 -2.41 -3.21 -4.87
C ASP A 39 -1.26 -3.83 -4.07
N ALA A 40 -0.57 -4.81 -4.66
CA ALA A 40 0.59 -5.44 -4.03
C ALA A 40 1.72 -4.43 -3.70
N ARG A 41 1.89 -3.38 -4.52
CA ARG A 41 2.84 -2.30 -4.20
C ARG A 41 2.38 -1.49 -3.01
N VAL A 42 1.10 -1.09 -2.95
CA VAL A 42 0.54 -0.35 -1.81
C VAL A 42 0.72 -1.13 -0.52
N ILE A 43 0.34 -2.41 -0.51
CA ILE A 43 0.50 -3.31 0.65
C ILE A 43 1.98 -3.42 1.07
N ASN A 44 2.90 -3.59 0.11
CA ASN A 44 4.33 -3.67 0.41
C ASN A 44 4.85 -2.40 1.08
N TYR A 45 4.45 -1.23 0.57
CA TYR A 45 4.85 0.04 1.15
C TYR A 45 4.25 0.29 2.53
N ALA A 46 2.96 -0.01 2.76
CA ALA A 46 2.35 0.02 4.09
C ALA A 46 3.13 -0.88 5.06
N GLY A 47 3.52 -2.07 4.60
CA GLY A 47 4.38 -3.00 5.32
C GLY A 47 5.76 -2.42 5.68
N ILE A 48 6.41 -1.73 4.75
CA ILE A 48 7.69 -1.04 5.00
C ILE A 48 7.50 0.10 6.01
N LEU A 49 6.42 0.87 5.88
CA LEU A 49 6.13 2.03 6.71
C LEU A 49 5.89 1.62 8.17
N ARG A 50 4.96 0.69 8.42
CA ARG A 50 4.67 0.18 9.78
C ARG A 50 5.91 -0.43 10.44
N GLY A 51 6.68 -1.23 9.68
CA GLY A 51 7.90 -1.84 10.17
C GLY A 51 8.97 -0.81 10.51
N SER A 52 9.06 0.27 9.73
CA SER A 52 9.99 1.37 9.98
C SER A 52 9.61 2.18 11.21
N ILE A 53 8.32 2.49 11.39
CA ILE A 53 7.80 3.19 12.59
C ILE A 53 8.09 2.39 13.85
N GLN A 54 7.73 1.10 13.85
CA GLN A 54 7.98 0.19 14.97
C GLN A 54 9.49 0.06 15.26
N ARG A 55 10.32 -0.01 14.21
CA ARG A 55 11.78 0.01 14.35
C ARG A 55 12.31 1.32 14.93
N ALA A 56 11.77 2.48 14.53
CA ALA A 56 12.16 3.78 15.08
C ALA A 56 11.86 3.85 16.58
N VAL A 57 10.63 3.52 16.99
CA VAL A 57 10.24 3.48 18.41
C VAL A 57 11.10 2.49 19.21
N LYS A 58 11.38 1.31 18.65
CA LYS A 58 12.27 0.33 19.30
C LYS A 58 13.68 0.89 19.53
N LEU A 59 14.24 1.62 18.57
CA LEU A 59 15.57 2.23 18.72
C LEU A 59 15.57 3.31 19.80
N GLU A 60 14.57 4.20 19.79
CA GLU A 60 14.45 5.28 20.78
C GLU A 60 14.28 4.76 22.21
N THR A 61 13.47 3.73 22.38
CA THR A 61 13.26 3.09 23.69
C THR A 61 14.49 2.30 24.16
N ALA A 62 15.38 1.92 23.25
CA ALA A 62 16.70 1.36 23.55
C ALA A 62 17.79 2.44 23.74
N GLY A 63 17.45 3.72 23.69
CA GLY A 63 18.40 4.83 23.84
C GLY A 63 19.23 5.13 22.59
N VAL A 64 18.89 4.56 21.43
CA VAL A 64 19.56 4.80 20.15
C VAL A 64 18.73 5.79 19.32
N LYS A 65 19.31 6.96 19.02
CA LYS A 65 18.63 7.97 18.19
C LYS A 65 18.39 7.43 16.78
N SER A 66 17.15 7.59 16.31
CA SER A 66 16.64 7.10 15.03
C SER A 66 16.37 8.21 14.01
N ASP A 67 17.05 9.36 14.11
CA ASP A 67 16.78 10.56 13.30
C ASP A 67 16.77 10.29 11.78
N GLN A 68 17.72 9.49 11.28
CA GLN A 68 17.76 9.10 9.87
C GLN A 68 16.54 8.24 9.46
N LEU A 69 16.05 7.41 10.37
CA LEU A 69 14.89 6.57 10.12
C LEU A 69 13.60 7.39 10.15
N ILE A 70 13.49 8.35 11.07
CA ILE A 70 12.39 9.32 11.13
C ILE A 70 12.30 10.09 9.80
N GLN A 71 13.41 10.66 9.32
CA GLN A 71 13.45 11.36 8.03
C GLN A 71 13.05 10.46 6.85
N ARG A 72 13.45 9.18 6.86
CA ARG A 72 13.03 8.22 5.83
C ARG A 72 11.54 7.95 5.89
N ILE A 73 10.96 7.80 7.08
CA ILE A 73 9.52 7.61 7.27
C ILE A 73 8.76 8.84 6.75
N ASP A 74 9.18 10.05 7.11
CA ASP A 74 8.61 11.31 6.61
C ASP A 74 8.64 11.36 5.08
N SER A 75 9.79 11.01 4.48
CA SER A 75 9.93 10.98 3.02
C SER A 75 9.03 9.94 2.36
N LEU A 76 8.77 8.81 3.02
CA LEU A 76 7.86 7.77 2.51
C LEU A 76 6.42 8.28 2.57
N ILE A 77 5.97 8.81 3.70
CA ILE A 77 4.61 9.36 3.86
C ILE A 77 4.35 10.47 2.84
N ASN A 78 5.27 11.42 2.70
CA ASN A 78 5.12 12.52 1.73
C ASN A 78 5.12 12.01 0.28
N ARG A 79 5.90 10.97 -0.04
CA ARG A 79 5.86 10.33 -1.36
C ARG A 79 4.52 9.67 -1.68
N PHE A 80 3.74 9.27 -0.68
CA PHE A 80 2.40 8.75 -0.87
C PHE A 80 1.40 9.87 -1.13
N GLU A 81 1.53 10.98 -0.41
CA GLU A 81 0.71 12.18 -0.58
C GLU A 81 0.96 12.86 -1.94
N ASP A 82 2.22 13.00 -2.36
CA ASP A 82 2.61 13.66 -3.62
C ASP A 82 2.24 12.84 -4.88
N ARG A 83 1.88 11.55 -4.74
CA ARG A 83 1.77 10.63 -5.88
C ARG A 83 0.38 10.03 -6.07
N GLU A 84 -0.54 10.91 -6.45
CA GLU A 84 -1.70 10.59 -7.29
C GLU A 84 -1.28 10.03 -8.69
N LYS A 85 -0.01 10.19 -9.10
CA LYS A 85 0.47 9.89 -10.47
C LYS A 85 1.29 8.60 -10.67
N VAL A 86 1.89 8.00 -9.63
CA VAL A 86 2.85 6.86 -9.82
C VAL A 86 2.29 5.53 -9.35
N LEU A 87 1.57 5.54 -8.24
CA LEU A 87 0.56 4.53 -8.03
C LEU A 87 -0.60 5.09 -8.83
N LYS A 88 -0.96 4.46 -9.95
CA LYS A 88 -2.21 4.78 -10.65
C LYS A 88 -3.37 4.34 -9.75
N LEU A 89 -3.49 4.96 -8.56
CA LEU A 89 -4.56 4.79 -7.58
C LEU A 89 -5.83 5.40 -8.17
N ARG A 90 -6.16 5.06 -9.41
CA ARG A 90 -7.52 5.21 -9.88
C ARG A 90 -8.30 4.23 -9.04
N GLU A 91 -9.24 4.74 -8.26
CA GLU A 91 -10.23 3.97 -7.49
C GLU A 91 -9.71 3.29 -6.21
N PHE A 92 -8.68 3.82 -5.55
CA PHE A 92 -8.67 3.72 -4.09
C PHE A 92 -9.45 4.92 -3.55
N GLU A 93 -10.71 4.62 -3.28
CA GLU A 93 -11.75 5.39 -2.61
C GLU A 93 -11.19 6.24 -1.46
N GLY A 94 -11.82 7.38 -1.19
CA GLY A 94 -11.38 8.37 -0.19
C GLY A 94 -11.00 7.81 1.19
N ARG A 95 -11.43 6.60 1.54
CA ARG A 95 -10.98 5.87 2.73
C ARG A 95 -9.47 5.66 2.78
N PHE A 96 -8.81 5.30 1.69
CA PHE A 96 -7.35 5.11 1.70
C PHE A 96 -6.61 6.44 1.95
N ILE A 97 -7.10 7.52 1.34
CA ILE A 97 -6.55 8.87 1.54
C ILE A 97 -6.78 9.32 2.98
N GLU A 98 -7.97 9.08 3.52
CA GLU A 98 -8.33 9.37 4.91
C GLU A 98 -7.44 8.59 5.90
N GLU A 99 -7.25 7.28 5.68
CA GLU A 99 -6.35 6.45 6.51
C GLU A 99 -4.90 6.93 6.43
N LEU A 100 -4.42 7.35 5.25
CA LEU A 100 -3.09 7.92 5.08
C LEU A 100 -2.94 9.26 5.82
N GLU A 101 -3.96 10.11 5.80
CA GLU A 101 -3.97 11.37 6.56
C GLU A 101 -3.96 11.11 8.07
N LEU A 102 -4.77 10.15 8.55
CA LEU A 102 -4.78 9.72 9.94
C LEU A 102 -3.42 9.18 10.38
N LEU A 103 -2.80 8.32 9.54
CA LEU A 103 -1.47 7.80 9.77
C LEU A 103 -0.43 8.92 9.85
N LYS A 104 -0.47 9.89 8.94
CA LYS A 104 0.44 11.04 8.94
C LYS A 104 0.30 11.87 10.23
N GLY A 105 -0.94 12.15 10.64
CA GLY A 105 -1.21 12.86 11.89
C GLY A 105 -0.69 12.11 13.12
N GLN A 106 -0.97 10.80 13.18
CA GLN A 106 -0.55 9.94 14.29
C GLN A 106 0.98 9.74 14.33
N TRP A 107 1.63 9.67 13.16
CA TRP A 107 3.08 9.64 13.06
C TRP A 107 3.70 10.93 13.60
N GLY A 108 3.14 12.10 13.26
CA GLY A 108 3.57 13.37 13.84
C GLY A 108 3.48 13.42 15.37
N ASP A 109 2.42 12.86 15.96
CA ASP A 109 2.30 12.69 17.41
C ASP A 109 3.37 11.74 17.98
N THR A 110 3.65 10.64 17.28
CA THR A 110 4.70 9.68 17.65
C THR A 110 6.07 10.36 17.68
N VAL A 111 6.43 11.14 16.65
CA VAL A 111 7.69 11.90 16.59
C VAL A 111 7.78 12.91 17.73
N ARG A 112 6.69 13.60 18.05
CA ARG A 112 6.64 14.52 19.21
C ARG A 112 6.91 13.76 20.52
N ARG A 113 6.31 12.59 20.72
CA ARG A 113 6.51 11.74 21.91
C ARG A 113 7.91 11.17 22.00
N ILE A 114 8.54 10.82 20.87
CA ILE A 114 9.97 10.49 20.82
C ILE A 114 10.79 11.66 21.38
N GLY A 115 10.52 12.89 20.95
CA GLY A 115 11.17 14.09 21.48
C GLY A 115 11.02 14.25 22.99
N LEU A 116 9.80 14.10 23.51
CA LEU A 116 9.52 14.17 24.96
C LEU A 116 10.22 13.06 25.76
N TYR A 117 10.25 11.85 25.21
CA TYR A 117 10.93 10.71 25.82
C TYR A 117 12.44 10.91 25.87
N ARG A 118 13.05 11.44 24.80
CA ARG A 118 14.47 11.78 24.74
C ARG A 118 14.88 12.80 25.80
N GLN A 119 14.04 13.81 26.07
CA GLN A 119 14.36 14.88 27.02
C GLN A 119 14.33 14.41 28.48
N GLN A 120 13.32 13.62 28.85
CA GLN A 120 13.23 13.04 30.18
C GLN A 120 12.53 11.67 30.06
N PRO A 121 13.31 10.58 30.05
CA PRO A 121 12.76 9.24 30.03
C PRO A 121 11.96 8.94 31.30
N SER A 122 10.73 8.46 31.15
CA SER A 122 9.89 7.99 32.26
C SER A 122 9.03 6.81 31.81
N ARG A 123 8.54 6.00 32.76
CA ARG A 123 7.62 4.89 32.44
C ARG A 123 6.33 5.38 31.77
N GLU A 124 5.82 6.53 32.19
CA GLU A 124 4.63 7.13 31.61
C GLU A 124 4.85 7.55 30.15
N ARG A 125 5.97 8.21 29.85
CA ARG A 125 6.31 8.63 28.48
C ARG A 125 6.64 7.44 27.58
N LEU A 126 7.30 6.42 28.12
CA LEU A 126 7.52 5.15 27.42
C LEU A 126 6.17 4.54 27.01
N ARG A 127 5.25 4.41 27.96
CA ARG A 127 3.91 3.86 27.71
C ARG A 127 3.18 4.67 26.65
N GLY A 128 3.14 5.99 26.78
CA GLY A 128 2.48 6.87 25.81
C GLY A 128 3.13 6.84 24.42
N LEU A 129 4.45 6.64 24.32
CA LEU A 129 5.14 6.46 23.05
C LEU A 129 4.79 5.12 22.40
N LEU A 130 4.78 4.03 23.17
CA LEU A 130 4.38 2.70 22.68
C LEU A 130 2.93 2.71 22.20
N GLU A 131 2.00 3.28 22.98
CA GLU A 131 0.60 3.42 22.59
C GLU A 131 0.43 4.24 21.30
N SER A 132 1.22 5.30 21.11
CA SER A 132 1.20 6.11 19.89
C SER A 132 1.74 5.35 18.67
N SER A 133 2.75 4.49 18.88
CA SER A 133 3.29 3.58 17.87
C SER A 133 2.27 2.51 17.44
N GLU A 134 1.51 1.95 18.38
CA GLU A 134 0.46 0.98 18.07
C GLU A 134 -0.67 1.61 17.26
N LYS A 135 -1.07 2.86 17.56
CA LYS A 135 -2.04 3.58 16.72
C LYS A 135 -1.53 3.79 15.28
N CYS A 136 -0.24 4.05 15.09
CA CYS A 136 0.33 4.10 13.74
C CYS A 136 0.23 2.73 13.05
N TRP A 137 0.38 1.64 13.79
CA TRP A 137 0.21 0.30 13.26
C TRP A 137 -1.24 0.06 12.81
N ASP A 138 -2.22 0.46 13.61
CA ASP A 138 -3.65 0.31 13.28
C ASP A 138 -4.02 1.02 11.97
N TYR A 139 -3.48 2.24 11.73
CA TYR A 139 -3.74 2.99 10.49
C TYR A 139 -2.95 2.48 9.26
N SER A 140 -2.05 1.52 9.43
CA SER A 140 -1.19 1.01 8.34
C SER A 140 -1.33 -0.49 8.11
N ASN A 141 -2.42 -1.09 8.62
CA ASN A 141 -2.69 -2.52 8.56
C ASN A 141 -3.98 -2.86 7.81
#